data_AF-A0A7S1BXX9-F1
#
_entry.id   AF-A0A7S1BXX9-F1
#
_cell.length_a   1.000
_cell.length_b   1.000
_cell.length_c   1.000
_cell.angle_alpha   90.00
_cell.angle_beta   90.00
_cell.angle_gamma   90.00
#
_symmetry.space_group_name_H-M   'P 1'
#
loop_
_entity.id
_entity.type
_entity.pdbx_description
1 polymer ?
#
loop_
_entity_poly.entity_id
_entity_poly.type
_entity_poly.pdbx_seq_one_letter_code
_entity_poly.pdbx_strand_id
1 'polypeptide(L)'
;GYDCSIRKCASVDDPLTSGGLDEVQLLRCLASSGSFVLYFQGMVSTEIKATGNAIDLKNSLESITDVGQVSISFSETGGTICQSTPINIISITFLESFGDLPALVPESADIVVSSDITIGTGSSDSVLYDDASNAYNAFHSTKESDV
;
A
#
# COMPACT_ATOMS: atom_id res chain seq x y z
N GLY A 1 -29.60 -27.08 35.42
CA GLY A 1 -28.37 -26.55 34.83
C GLY A 1 -28.50 -26.64 33.34
N TYR A 2 -28.65 -25.49 32.69
CA TYR A 2 -28.69 -25.35 31.23
C TYR A 2 -27.54 -24.44 30.88
N ASP A 3 -26.50 -25.05 30.32
CA ASP A 3 -25.26 -24.42 29.92
C ASP A 3 -25.52 -23.65 28.61
N CYS A 4 -25.56 -22.31 28.69
CA CYS A 4 -25.87 -21.43 27.56
C CYS A 4 -24.59 -20.93 26.86
N SER A 5 -23.55 -21.76 26.77
CA SER A 5 -22.21 -21.33 26.29
C SER A 5 -22.01 -21.42 24.77
N ILE A 6 -23.05 -21.57 23.95
CA ILE A 6 -22.92 -21.78 22.49
C ILE A 6 -23.92 -21.01 21.61
N ARG A 7 -24.23 -19.77 21.97
CA ARG A 7 -24.65 -18.80 20.95
C ARG A 7 -23.68 -17.63 20.99
N LYS A 8 -22.54 -17.80 20.31
CA LYS A 8 -21.82 -16.65 19.78
C LYS A 8 -22.85 -15.96 18.90
N CYS A 9 -23.42 -14.86 19.40
CA CYS A 9 -24.38 -14.07 18.64
C CYS A 9 -23.75 -13.83 17.27
N ALA A 10 -24.54 -14.01 16.20
CA ALA A 10 -24.17 -13.44 14.92
C ALA A 10 -23.90 -11.97 15.21
N SER A 11 -22.63 -11.55 15.10
CA SER A 11 -22.28 -10.15 15.23
C SER A 11 -23.08 -9.44 14.16
N VAL A 12 -24.13 -8.75 14.59
CA VAL A 12 -24.71 -7.67 13.82
C VAL A 12 -23.59 -6.64 13.85
N ASP A 13 -22.81 -6.64 12.77
CA ASP A 13 -21.67 -5.76 12.58
C ASP A 13 -22.20 -4.33 12.63
N ASP A 14 -21.83 -3.62 13.70
CA ASP A 14 -22.07 -2.19 13.79
C ASP A 14 -21.09 -1.53 12.80
N PRO A 15 -21.58 -0.76 11.79
CA PRO A 15 -20.76 -0.13 10.73
C PRO A 15 -19.72 0.90 11.24
N LEU A 16 -19.69 1.14 12.55
CA LEU A 16 -18.77 2.06 13.24
C LEU A 16 -17.83 1.34 14.20
N THR A 17 -17.49 0.08 13.93
CA THR A 17 -16.42 -0.57 14.68
C THR A 17 -15.10 0.09 14.27
N SER A 18 -14.57 0.93 15.15
CA SER A 18 -13.23 1.55 15.10
C SER A 18 -12.08 0.53 15.20
N GLY A 19 -12.21 -0.61 14.52
CA GLY A 19 -11.36 -1.79 14.60
C GLY A 19 -11.14 -2.52 13.27
N GLY A 20 -11.67 -1.99 12.15
CA GLY A 20 -11.26 -2.47 10.83
C GLY A 20 -9.86 -1.98 10.47
N LEU A 21 -9.02 -2.84 9.88
CA LEU A 21 -7.70 -2.45 9.38
C LEU A 21 -7.84 -1.69 8.05
N ASP A 22 -7.03 -0.66 7.85
CA ASP A 22 -6.86 0.02 6.56
C ASP A 22 -6.14 -0.88 5.55
N GLU A 23 -6.43 -0.74 4.27
CA GLU A 23 -5.65 -1.43 3.21
C GLU A 23 -4.22 -0.90 3.26
N VAL A 24 -3.24 -1.79 3.33
CA VAL A 24 -1.82 -1.47 3.23
C VAL A 24 -1.21 -2.22 2.07
N GLN A 25 -0.79 -1.49 1.05
CA GLN A 25 0.02 -2.02 -0.05
C GLN A 25 1.47 -1.61 0.15
N LEU A 26 2.40 -2.52 -0.14
CA LEU A 26 3.83 -2.27 -0.03
C LEU A 26 4.43 -2.01 -1.40
N LEU A 27 5.32 -1.05 -1.49
CA LEU A 27 6.11 -0.74 -2.68
C LEU A 27 7.59 -0.88 -2.33
N ARG A 28 8.31 -1.66 -3.12
CA ARG A 28 9.77 -1.68 -3.15
C ARG A 28 10.23 -1.32 -4.55
N CYS A 29 11.08 -0.31 -4.67
CA CYS A 29 11.67 0.07 -5.95
C CYS A 29 13.20 0.06 -5.86
N LEU A 30 13.84 -0.75 -6.71
CA LEU A 30 15.30 -0.92 -6.76
C LEU A 30 15.93 -0.18 -7.95
N ALA A 31 15.65 1.12 -8.08
CA ALA A 31 16.20 1.97 -9.15
C ALA A 31 17.02 3.14 -8.59
N SER A 32 17.98 3.63 -9.37
CA SER A 32 18.80 4.80 -9.00
C SER A 32 18.30 6.12 -9.61
N SER A 33 17.56 6.04 -10.71
CA SER A 33 17.04 7.19 -11.47
C SER A 33 15.93 6.77 -12.42
N GLY A 34 15.19 7.75 -12.93
CA GLY A 34 14.08 7.55 -13.85
C GLY A 34 12.74 7.99 -13.28
N SER A 35 11.69 7.68 -14.02
CA SER A 35 10.32 7.89 -13.60
C SER A 35 9.43 6.71 -13.98
N PHE A 36 8.36 6.54 -13.20
CA PHE A 36 7.33 5.56 -13.42
C PHE A 36 5.97 6.14 -13.05
N VAL A 37 4.92 5.45 -13.45
CA VAL A 37 3.55 5.75 -13.03
C VAL A 37 2.96 4.53 -12.34
N LEU A 38 1.99 4.77 -11.47
CA LEU A 38 1.21 3.71 -10.83
C LEU A 38 -0.21 3.76 -11.37
N TYR A 39 -0.74 2.61 -11.72
CA TYR A 39 -2.14 2.46 -12.08
C TYR A 39 -2.93 1.92 -10.89
N PHE A 40 -4.10 2.51 -10.68
CA PHE A 40 -5.11 2.07 -9.73
C PHE A 40 -6.47 2.05 -10.43
N GLN A 41 -7.14 0.90 -10.44
CA GLN A 41 -8.43 0.72 -11.14
C GLN A 41 -8.43 1.17 -12.61
N GLY A 42 -7.29 1.06 -13.30
CA GLY A 42 -7.14 1.49 -14.69
C GLY A 42 -6.94 3.01 -14.88
N MET A 43 -6.91 3.79 -13.79
CA MET A 43 -6.49 5.19 -13.80
C MET A 43 -5.02 5.31 -13.44
N VAL A 44 -4.35 6.30 -14.03
CA VAL A 44 -2.90 6.51 -13.91
C VAL A 44 -2.59 7.66 -12.96
N SER A 45 -1.56 7.51 -12.13
CA SER A 45 -1.00 8.59 -11.33
C SER A 45 -0.32 9.63 -12.20
N THR A 46 -0.01 10.80 -11.62
CA THR A 46 1.05 11.65 -12.18
C THR A 46 2.40 10.93 -12.16
N GLU A 47 3.35 11.44 -12.96
CA GLU A 47 4.71 10.91 -13.01
C GLU A 47 5.37 10.91 -11.63
N ILE A 48 5.86 9.73 -11.21
CA ILE A 48 6.60 9.53 -9.98
C ILE A 48 8.08 9.41 -10.30
N LYS A 49 8.88 10.31 -9.73
CA LYS A 49 10.34 10.28 -9.88
C LYS A 49 10.95 9.27 -8.92
N ALA A 50 11.87 8.45 -9.41
CA ALA A 50 12.60 7.46 -8.60
C ALA A 50 13.32 8.12 -7.40
N THR A 51 13.82 9.34 -7.57
CA THR A 51 14.50 10.11 -6.53
C THR A 51 13.55 10.99 -5.68
N GLY A 52 12.23 10.84 -5.84
CA GLY A 52 11.24 11.58 -5.08
C GLY A 52 11.19 11.16 -3.61
N ASN A 53 10.46 11.93 -2.80
CA ASN A 53 10.22 11.63 -1.39
C ASN A 53 8.78 11.12 -1.16
N ALA A 54 8.44 10.77 0.08
CA ALA A 54 7.11 10.27 0.44
C ALA A 54 5.97 11.24 0.13
N ILE A 55 6.20 12.55 0.21
CA ILE A 55 5.20 13.58 -0.09
C ILE A 55 4.91 13.62 -1.60
N ASP A 56 5.96 13.51 -2.43
CA ASP A 56 5.80 13.47 -3.88
C ASP A 56 5.00 12.23 -4.33
N LEU A 57 5.30 11.07 -3.72
CA LEU A 57 4.55 9.83 -3.97
C LEU A 57 3.09 9.95 -3.53
N LYS A 58 2.86 10.56 -2.36
CA LYS A 58 1.52 10.80 -1.81
C LYS A 58 0.70 11.65 -2.76
N ASN A 59 1.22 12.82 -3.13
CA ASN A 59 0.52 13.73 -4.04
C ASN A 59 0.24 13.08 -5.40
N SER A 60 1.14 12.20 -5.87
CA SER A 60 0.96 11.48 -7.13
C SER A 60 -0.15 10.43 -7.04
N LEU A 61 -0.25 9.70 -5.94
CA LEU A 61 -1.33 8.74 -5.71
C LEU A 61 -2.68 9.43 -5.49
N GLU A 62 -2.71 10.49 -4.67
CA GLU A 62 -3.92 11.28 -4.41
C GLU A 62 -4.42 12.05 -5.65
N SER A 63 -3.60 12.14 -6.72
CA SER A 63 -4.05 12.68 -8.01
C SER A 63 -5.02 11.74 -8.74
N ILE A 64 -5.06 10.45 -8.38
CA ILE A 64 -5.98 9.47 -8.94
C ILE A 64 -7.35 9.64 -8.27
N THR A 65 -8.38 9.93 -9.07
CA THR A 65 -9.71 10.31 -8.57
C THR A 65 -10.35 9.28 -7.62
N ASP A 66 -10.11 7.98 -7.82
CA ASP A 66 -10.72 6.90 -6.99
C ASP A 66 -9.81 6.40 -5.84
N VAL A 67 -8.60 6.94 -5.68
CA VAL A 67 -7.68 6.57 -4.58
C VAL A 67 -8.03 7.27 -3.26
N GLY A 68 -8.64 8.46 -3.32
CA GLY A 68 -8.89 9.28 -2.14
C GLY A 68 -7.61 9.66 -1.40
N GLN A 69 -7.67 9.73 -0.08
CA GLN A 69 -6.52 10.01 0.77
C GLN A 69 -5.66 8.77 1.07
N VAL A 70 -4.34 8.93 0.96
CA VAL A 70 -3.35 7.89 1.33
C VAL A 70 -2.33 8.41 2.34
N SER A 71 -1.83 7.49 3.17
CA SER A 71 -0.69 7.70 4.05
C SER A 71 0.50 6.89 3.56
N ILE A 72 1.67 7.52 3.54
CA ILE A 72 2.91 6.89 3.06
C ILE A 72 3.95 6.90 4.16
N SER A 73 4.50 5.73 4.46
CA SER A 73 5.58 5.56 5.42
C SER A 73 6.76 4.86 4.77
N PHE A 74 7.97 5.39 4.97
CA PHE A 74 9.21 4.78 4.50
C PHE A 74 9.85 4.01 5.66
N SER A 75 10.42 2.84 5.38
CA SER A 75 11.26 2.14 6.35
C SER A 75 12.51 2.94 6.67
N GLU A 76 13.06 3.64 5.66
CA GLU A 76 14.28 4.42 5.78
C GLU A 76 14.00 5.90 5.99
N THR A 77 14.52 6.45 7.09
CA THR A 77 14.38 7.88 7.41
C THR A 77 15.17 8.73 6.41
N GLY A 78 14.47 9.53 5.60
CA GLY A 78 15.09 10.35 4.55
C GLY A 78 15.47 9.55 3.29
N GLY A 79 14.97 8.32 3.15
CA GLY A 79 15.11 7.55 1.91
C GLY A 79 14.37 8.17 0.73
N THR A 80 14.65 7.66 -0.46
CA THR A 80 13.96 8.01 -1.70
C THR A 80 12.98 6.91 -2.12
N ILE A 81 12.09 7.21 -3.06
CA ILE A 81 11.07 6.26 -3.56
C ILE A 81 11.74 4.99 -4.11
N CYS A 82 12.82 5.13 -4.86
CA CYS A 82 13.63 4.03 -5.34
C CYS A 82 15.00 4.07 -4.70
N GLN A 83 15.32 3.05 -3.91
CA GLN A 83 16.57 2.95 -3.19
C GLN A 83 16.97 1.49 -3.01
N SER A 84 18.16 1.13 -3.49
CA SER A 84 18.66 -0.25 -3.42
C SER A 84 19.56 -0.52 -2.21
N THR A 85 20.17 0.50 -1.61
CA THR A 85 21.10 0.36 -0.48
C THR A 85 21.08 1.58 0.46
N PRO A 86 20.56 1.45 1.69
CA PRO A 86 19.73 0.34 2.17
C PRO A 86 18.40 0.25 1.40
N ILE A 87 17.81 -0.94 1.30
CA ILE A 87 16.51 -1.11 0.63
C ILE A 87 15.45 -0.34 1.41
N ASN A 88 14.74 0.57 0.73
CA ASN A 88 13.61 1.28 1.30
C ASN A 88 12.31 0.54 0.97
N ILE A 89 11.55 0.16 2.01
CA ILE A 89 10.20 -0.39 1.88
C ILE A 89 9.20 0.70 2.17
N ILE A 90 8.26 0.89 1.24
CA ILE A 90 7.26 1.94 1.29
C ILE A 90 5.92 1.31 1.62
N SER A 91 5.33 1.68 2.75
CA SER A 91 3.97 1.29 3.12
C SER A 91 3.00 2.38 2.67
N ILE A 92 2.07 2.00 1.79
CA ILE A 92 0.99 2.84 1.27
C ILE A 92 -0.29 2.38 1.96
N THR A 93 -0.82 3.20 2.84
CA THR A 93 -2.07 2.95 3.57
C THR A 93 -3.19 3.77 2.97
N PHE A 94 -4.27 3.12 2.54
CA PHE A 94 -5.46 3.80 2.02
C PHE A 94 -6.36 4.19 3.19
N LEU A 95 -6.67 5.49 3.30
CA LEU A 95 -7.44 6.04 4.43
C LEU A 95 -8.90 6.32 4.08
N GLU A 96 -9.23 6.49 2.80
CA GLU A 96 -10.59 6.80 2.32
C GLU A 96 -11.14 5.74 1.35
N SER A 97 -10.28 4.95 0.72
CA SER A 97 -10.70 3.80 -0.09
C SER A 97 -10.81 2.57 0.81
N PHE A 98 -12.02 2.01 0.90
CA PHE A 98 -12.32 0.82 1.70
C PHE A 98 -12.81 -0.33 0.81
N GLY A 99 -12.80 -1.56 1.34
CA GLY A 99 -13.17 -2.76 0.61
C GLY A 99 -12.02 -3.40 -0.18
N ASP A 100 -12.37 -4.23 -1.17
CA ASP A 100 -11.40 -4.99 -1.95
C ASP A 100 -10.71 -4.12 -3.01
N LEU A 101 -9.62 -3.46 -2.61
CA LEU A 101 -8.86 -2.57 -3.49
C LEU A 101 -7.90 -3.39 -4.36
N PRO A 102 -7.86 -3.16 -5.68
CA PRO A 102 -6.91 -3.84 -6.53
C PRO A 102 -5.48 -3.41 -6.23
N ALA A 103 -4.54 -4.28 -6.57
CA ALA A 103 -3.12 -3.99 -6.51
C ALA A 103 -2.77 -2.77 -7.37
N LEU A 104 -1.92 -1.89 -6.84
CA LEU A 104 -1.21 -0.90 -7.65
C LEU A 104 -0.37 -1.61 -8.71
N VAL A 105 -0.46 -1.17 -9.95
CA VAL A 105 0.34 -1.73 -11.06
C VAL A 105 1.38 -0.70 -11.48
N PRO A 106 2.69 -1.00 -11.31
CA PRO A 106 3.73 -0.10 -11.77
C PRO A 106 3.95 -0.24 -13.27
N GLU A 107 3.99 0.89 -13.95
CA GLU A 107 4.43 0.99 -15.33
C GLU A 107 5.65 1.91 -15.40
N SER A 108 6.79 1.33 -15.78
CA SER A 108 8.04 2.07 -15.95
C SER A 108 8.02 2.82 -17.29
N ALA A 109 7.97 4.16 -17.23
CA ALA A 109 8.10 4.98 -18.42
C ALA A 109 9.58 5.11 -18.84
N ASP A 110 10.51 5.31 -17.89
CA ASP A 110 11.92 5.57 -18.16
C ASP A 110 12.83 5.20 -16.95
N ILE A 111 12.85 3.94 -16.49
CA ILE A 111 13.79 3.49 -15.43
C ILE A 111 15.05 2.85 -16.03
N VAL A 112 16.24 3.28 -15.57
CA VAL A 112 17.53 3.03 -16.26
C VAL A 112 18.41 1.92 -15.63
N VAL A 113 17.99 1.23 -14.57
CA VAL A 113 18.72 0.06 -14.01
C VAL A 113 17.76 -1.05 -13.56
N SER A 114 18.24 -2.30 -13.56
CA SER A 114 17.54 -3.57 -13.22
C SER A 114 16.34 -3.40 -12.27
N SER A 115 15.18 -3.13 -12.86
CA SER A 115 14.07 -2.47 -12.19
C SER A 115 13.14 -3.50 -11.58
N ASP A 116 13.45 -3.97 -10.37
CA ASP A 116 12.47 -4.69 -9.57
C ASP A 116 11.62 -3.65 -8.82
N ILE A 117 10.54 -3.18 -9.47
CA ILE A 117 9.42 -2.58 -8.74
C ILE A 117 8.52 -3.74 -8.29
N THR A 118 8.50 -3.99 -6.99
CA THR A 118 7.65 -5.02 -6.39
C THR A 118 6.51 -4.34 -5.62
N ILE A 119 5.27 -4.74 -5.92
CA ILE A 119 4.09 -4.37 -5.14
C ILE A 119 3.64 -5.58 -4.33
N GLY A 120 3.54 -5.40 -3.01
CA GLY A 120 2.92 -6.37 -2.13
C GLY A 120 1.50 -5.94 -1.78
N THR A 121 0.52 -6.82 -1.96
CA THR A 121 -0.88 -6.60 -1.56
C THR A 121 -1.33 -7.51 -0.43
N GLY A 122 -2.33 -7.04 0.33
CA GLY A 122 -2.90 -7.79 1.45
C GLY A 122 -3.62 -9.08 1.06
N SER A 123 -4.02 -9.21 -0.21
CA SER A 123 -4.76 -10.37 -0.75
C SER A 123 -3.93 -11.64 -0.96
N SER A 124 -2.62 -11.64 -0.64
CA SER A 124 -1.74 -12.82 -0.84
C SER A 124 -0.65 -12.99 0.23
N ASP A 125 -0.80 -12.45 1.44
CA ASP A 125 0.28 -12.44 2.45
C ASP A 125 1.60 -11.92 1.85
N SER A 126 1.54 -10.74 1.22
CA SER A 126 2.72 -10.19 0.57
C SER A 126 3.66 -9.59 1.62
N VAL A 127 4.77 -10.28 1.87
CA VAL A 127 5.85 -9.80 2.76
C VAL A 127 6.99 -9.27 1.91
N LEU A 128 7.39 -8.02 2.14
CA LEU A 128 8.64 -7.46 1.61
C LEU A 128 9.69 -7.38 2.70
N TYR A 129 10.94 -7.59 2.32
CA TYR A 129 12.09 -7.55 3.23
C TYR A 129 13.00 -6.39 2.85
N ASP A 130 13.51 -5.68 3.86
CA ASP A 130 14.62 -4.75 3.71
C ASP A 130 15.98 -5.47 3.72
N ASP A 131 17.07 -4.70 3.60
CA ASP A 131 18.44 -5.24 3.62
C ASP A 131 18.81 -5.91 4.97
N ALA A 132 18.18 -5.47 6.06
CA ALA A 132 18.34 -6.04 7.39
C ALA A 132 17.46 -7.29 7.64
N SER A 133 16.75 -7.77 6.61
CA SER A 133 15.78 -8.87 6.69
C SER A 133 14.58 -8.58 7.62
N ASN A 134 14.25 -7.32 7.89
CA ASN A 134 13.02 -6.95 8.56
C ASN A 134 11.84 -7.19 7.60
N ALA A 135 10.81 -7.86 8.11
CA ALA A 135 9.61 -8.17 7.35
C ALA A 135 8.58 -7.03 7.45
N TYR A 136 8.07 -6.61 6.30
CA TYR A 136 6.97 -5.67 6.15
C TYR A 136 5.80 -6.41 5.53
N ASN A 137 4.62 -6.30 6.13
CA ASN A 137 3.44 -7.02 5.69
C ASN A 137 2.45 -6.07 5.01
N ALA A 138 1.96 -6.46 3.84
CA ALA A 138 0.78 -5.85 3.25
C ALA A 138 -0.48 -6.35 4.00
N PHE A 139 -1.48 -5.50 4.13
CA PHE A 139 -2.72 -5.82 4.84
C PHE A 139 -3.91 -5.57 3.94
N HIS A 140 -4.87 -6.51 3.97
CA HIS A 140 -6.14 -6.27 3.34
C HIS A 140 -7.02 -5.42 4.24
N SER A 141 -7.72 -4.42 3.70
CA SER A 141 -8.69 -3.70 4.49
C SER A 141 -9.80 -4.64 4.96
N THR A 142 -10.14 -4.56 6.24
CA THR A 142 -11.33 -5.24 6.79
C THR A 142 -12.46 -4.25 7.06
N LYS A 143 -12.32 -3.00 6.61
CA LYS A 143 -13.38 -2.00 6.66
C LYS A 143 -14.29 -2.26 5.46
N GLU A 144 -15.55 -2.58 5.74
CA GLU A 144 -16.55 -2.69 4.69
C GLU A 144 -16.86 -1.29 4.16
N SER A 145 -16.99 -1.16 2.84
CA SER A 145 -17.49 0.06 2.22
C SER A 145 -18.97 0.20 2.59
N ASP A 146 -19.33 1.18 3.42
CA ASP A 146 -20.72 1.55 3.71
C ASP A 146 -21.40 1.97 2.38
N VAL A 147 -22.14 1.05 1.75
CA VAL A 147 -23.04 1.33 0.63
C VAL A 147 -24.42 0.78 0.91
#